data_AF-A0A853DUQ5-F1
#
_entry.id   AF-A0A853DUQ5-F1
#
_cell.length_a   1.000
_cell.length_b   1.000
_cell.length_c   1.000
_cell.angle_alpha   90.00
_cell.angle_beta   90.00
_cell.angle_gamma   90.00
#
_symmetry.space_group_name_H-M   'P 1'
#
loop_
_entity.id
_entity.type
_entity.pdbx_description
1 polymer ?
#
loop_
_entity_poly.entity_id
_entity_poly.type
_entity_poly.pdbx_seq_one_letter_code
_entity_poly.pdbx_strand_id
1 'polypeptide(L)'
;MPTSQTTSGVDPLSDLSYEEARDELVRVVTELEQGSATLEESIALWERGEALARHCEEWLIGAKARLDAARAGSAAAGAADSE
;
A
#
# COMPACT_ATOMS: atom_id res chain seq x y z
N MET A 1 -13.30 11.04 -35.09
CA MET A 1 -12.23 10.31 -34.37
C MET A 1 -12.22 10.85 -32.95
N PRO A 2 -12.67 10.10 -31.92
CA PRO A 2 -12.44 10.53 -30.55
C PRO A 2 -10.97 10.26 -30.18
N THR A 3 -10.39 11.23 -29.49
CA THR A 3 -8.98 11.36 -29.10
C THR A 3 -8.53 10.26 -28.13
N SER A 4 -7.40 9.64 -28.44
CA SER A 4 -6.64 8.72 -27.59
C SER A 4 -6.30 9.37 -26.25
N GLN A 5 -6.80 8.80 -25.15
CA GLN A 5 -6.31 9.13 -23.82
C GLN A 5 -5.04 8.31 -23.55
N THR A 6 -3.90 8.98 -23.60
CA THR A 6 -2.63 8.51 -23.07
C THR A 6 -2.74 8.45 -21.55
N THR A 7 -3.00 7.26 -21.00
CA THR A 7 -2.81 7.01 -19.56
C THR A 7 -1.31 6.86 -19.31
N SER A 8 -0.69 7.95 -18.87
CA SER A 8 0.65 7.94 -18.28
C SER A 8 0.68 6.95 -17.11
N GLY A 9 1.72 6.11 -17.07
CA GLY A 9 1.94 5.09 -16.04
C GLY A 9 2.24 5.69 -14.67
N VAL A 10 1.19 6.17 -14.00
CA VAL A 10 1.12 6.29 -12.55
C VAL A 10 0.54 4.96 -12.06
N ASP A 11 1.27 4.25 -11.21
CA ASP A 11 0.71 3.08 -10.54
C ASP A 11 -0.51 3.58 -9.73
N PRO A 12 -1.74 3.18 -10.07
CA PRO A 12 -2.94 3.75 -9.49
C PRO A 12 -3.05 3.49 -7.98
N LEU A 13 -2.22 2.61 -7.42
CA LEU A 13 -2.15 2.34 -5.99
C LEU A 13 -1.25 3.34 -5.26
N SER A 14 -0.27 3.95 -5.94
CA SER A 14 0.68 4.90 -5.34
C SER A 14 0.00 6.16 -4.77
N ASP A 15 -1.17 6.51 -5.31
CA ASP A 15 -1.95 7.66 -4.85
C ASP A 15 -2.89 7.32 -3.68
N LEU A 16 -3.04 6.05 -3.32
CA LEU A 16 -3.91 5.61 -2.23
C LEU A 16 -3.24 5.79 -0.86
N SER A 17 -4.00 6.31 0.10
CA SER A 17 -3.61 6.22 1.51
C SER A 17 -3.59 4.77 2.00
N TYR A 18 -2.88 4.51 3.09
CA TYR A 18 -2.84 3.19 3.71
C TYR A 18 -4.25 2.66 4.06
N GLU A 19 -5.13 3.52 4.57
CA GLU A 19 -6.48 3.14 4.96
C GLU A 19 -7.34 2.80 3.75
N GLU A 20 -7.26 3.59 2.68
CA GLU A 20 -7.97 3.30 1.42
C GLU A 20 -7.48 2.00 0.77
N ALA A 21 -6.17 1.78 0.72
CA ALA A 21 -5.60 0.55 0.17
C ALA A 21 -6.00 -0.68 0.99
N ARG A 22 -5.99 -0.57 2.33
CA ARG A 22 -6.44 -1.64 3.22
C ARG A 22 -7.92 -1.94 3.02
N ASP A 23 -8.77 -0.92 2.96
CA ASP A 23 -10.21 -1.10 2.81
C ASP A 23 -10.57 -1.68 1.44
N GLU A 24 -9.80 -1.35 0.41
CA GLU A 24 -9.90 -2.01 -0.90
C GLU A 24 -9.43 -3.47 -0.86
N LEU A 25 -8.32 -3.77 -0.17
CA LEU A 25 -7.85 -5.14 -0.01
C LEU A 25 -8.89 -6.02 0.69
N VAL A 26 -9.52 -5.50 1.75
CA VAL A 26 -10.62 -6.20 2.45
C VAL A 26 -11.78 -6.49 1.50
N ARG A 27 -12.16 -5.54 0.64
CA ARG A 27 -13.22 -5.75 -0.35
C ARG A 27 -12.85 -6.86 -1.34
N VAL A 28 -11.63 -6.83 -1.88
CA VAL A 28 -11.12 -7.85 -2.82
C VAL A 28 -11.14 -9.24 -2.19
N VAL A 29 -10.64 -9.37 -0.96
CA VAL A 29 -10.64 -10.65 -0.22
C VAL A 29 -12.07 -11.13 0.01
N THR A 30 -12.98 -10.24 0.42
CA THR A 30 -14.39 -10.58 0.65
C THR A 30 -15.06 -11.08 -0.63
N GLU A 31 -14.72 -10.52 -1.79
CA GLU A 31 -15.25 -10.94 -3.10
C GLU A 31 -14.70 -12.31 -3.53
N LEU A 32 -13.40 -12.56 -3.30
CA LEU A 32 -12.78 -13.87 -3.53
C LEU A 32 -13.42 -14.95 -2.64
N GLU A 33 -13.66 -14.66 -1.37
CA GLU A 33 -14.26 -15.60 -0.41
C GLU A 33 -15.72 -15.95 -0.72
N GLN A 34 -16.45 -15.05 -1.38
CA GLN A 34 -17.83 -15.31 -1.83
C GLN A 34 -17.88 -16.39 -2.92
N GLY A 35 -16.80 -16.56 -3.71
CA GLY A 35 -16.68 -17.60 -4.73
C GLY A 35 -17.70 -17.49 -5.88
N SER A 36 -18.32 -16.33 -6.06
CA SER A 36 -19.28 -16.06 -7.14
C SER A 36 -18.63 -15.56 -8.43
N ALA A 37 -17.35 -15.21 -8.38
CA ALA A 37 -16.58 -14.73 -9.52
C ALA A 37 -16.19 -15.89 -10.47
N THR A 38 -16.11 -15.59 -11.76
CA THR A 38 -15.51 -16.48 -12.76
C THR A 38 -14.01 -16.68 -12.50
N LEU A 39 -13.38 -17.61 -13.22
CA LEU A 39 -11.93 -17.86 -13.09
C LEU A 39 -11.13 -16.60 -13.46
N GLU A 40 -11.45 -15.97 -14.58
CA GLU A 40 -10.78 -14.76 -15.05
C GLU A 40 -10.93 -13.61 -14.06
N GLU A 41 -12.13 -13.42 -13.49
CA GLU A 41 -12.38 -12.42 -12.45
C GLU A 41 -11.63 -12.75 -11.16
N SER A 42 -11.56 -14.02 -10.75
CA SER A 42 -10.82 -14.46 -9.57
C SER A 42 -9.32 -14.21 -9.70
N ILE A 43 -8.75 -14.40 -10.90
CA ILE A 43 -7.34 -14.07 -11.18
C ILE A 43 -7.13 -12.56 -11.07
N ALA A 44 -7.99 -11.76 -11.69
CA ALA A 44 -7.88 -10.30 -11.64
C ALA A 44 -8.01 -9.74 -10.21
N LEU A 45 -8.95 -10.29 -9.42
CA LEU A 45 -9.11 -9.96 -8.00
C LEU A 45 -7.86 -10.34 -7.21
N TRP A 46 -7.29 -11.52 -7.44
CA TRP A 46 -6.07 -11.95 -6.77
C TRP A 46 -4.89 -11.03 -7.09
N GLU A 47 -4.65 -10.71 -8.37
CA GLU A 47 -3.56 -9.81 -8.80
C GLU A 47 -3.71 -8.41 -8.17
N ARG A 48 -4.94 -7.89 -8.11
CA ARG A 48 -5.24 -6.63 -7.42
C ARG A 48 -4.98 -6.71 -5.93
N GLY A 49 -5.38 -7.81 -5.28
CA GLY A 49 -5.14 -8.07 -3.86
C GLY A 49 -3.65 -8.08 -3.53
N GLU A 50 -2.84 -8.78 -4.32
CA GLU A 50 -1.38 -8.81 -4.16
C GLU A 50 -0.74 -7.43 -4.31
N ALA A 51 -1.21 -6.64 -5.29
CA ALA A 51 -0.70 -5.30 -5.49
C ALA A 51 -1.03 -4.36 -4.32
N LEU A 52 -2.26 -4.45 -3.79
CA LEU A 52 -2.69 -3.70 -2.60
C LEU A 52 -1.92 -4.11 -1.33
N ALA A 53 -1.70 -5.42 -1.14
CA ALA A 53 -0.94 -5.94 -0.01
C ALA A 53 0.49 -5.42 -0.01
N ARG A 54 1.16 -5.44 -1.17
CA ARG A 54 2.51 -4.89 -1.35
C ARG A 54 2.57 -3.39 -1.05
N HIS A 55 1.60 -2.60 -1.55
CA HIS A 55 1.53 -1.16 -1.25
C HIS A 55 1.37 -0.90 0.25
N CYS A 56 0.51 -1.68 0.92
CA CYS A 56 0.34 -1.58 2.38
C CYS A 56 1.63 -1.91 3.13
N GLU A 57 2.36 -2.94 2.71
CA GLU A 57 3.64 -3.34 3.31
C GLU A 57 4.69 -2.24 3.15
N GLU A 58 4.84 -1.67 1.96
CA GLU A 58 5.78 -0.58 1.69
C GLU A 58 5.51 0.64 2.59
N TRP A 59 4.23 0.99 2.77
CA TRP A 59 3.81 2.04 3.70
C TRP A 59 4.25 1.76 5.15
N LEU A 60 4.02 0.54 5.64
CA LEU A 60 4.37 0.14 7.01
C LEU A 60 5.88 0.09 7.24
N ILE A 61 6.65 -0.40 6.27
CA ILE A 61 8.11 -0.39 6.30
C ILE A 61 8.62 1.05 6.38
N GLY A 62 8.10 1.94 5.52
CA GLY A 62 8.47 3.34 5.51
C GLY A 62 8.09 4.08 6.80
N ALA A 63 6.94 3.76 7.41
CA ALA A 63 6.55 4.30 8.71
C ALA A 63 7.49 3.82 9.83
N LYS A 64 7.84 2.53 9.85
CA LYS A 64 8.78 1.95 10.82
C LYS A 64 10.16 2.60 10.71
N ALA A 65 10.70 2.76 9.51
CA ALA A 65 12.00 3.39 9.29
C ALA A 65 12.04 4.83 9.83
N ARG A 66 10.97 5.62 9.62
CA ARG A 66 10.83 6.97 10.16
C ARG A 66 10.82 6.99 11.69
N LEU A 67 10.11 6.04 12.32
CA LEU A 67 10.07 5.92 13.77
C LEU A 67 11.44 5.55 14.36
N ASP A 68 12.13 4.58 13.75
CA ASP A 68 13.45 4.14 14.20
C ASP A 68 14.49 5.27 14.06
N ALA A 69 14.43 6.06 12.99
CA ALA A 69 15.26 7.26 12.82
C ALA A 69 14.99 8.35 13.88
N ALA A 70 13.71 8.62 14.18
CA ALA A 70 13.34 9.60 15.22
C ALA A 70 13.83 9.18 16.61
N ARG A 71 13.77 7.88 16.93
CA ARG A 71 14.29 7.32 18.18
C ARG A 71 15.82 7.45 18.28
N ALA A 72 16.54 7.12 17.21
CA ALA A 72 17.99 7.26 17.18
C ALA A 72 18.45 8.72 17.35
N GLY A 73 17.78 9.67 16.68
CA GLY A 73 18.07 11.10 16.84
C GLY A 73 17.81 11.61 18.26
N SER A 74 16.74 11.13 18.91
CA SER A 74 16.42 11.49 20.30
C SER A 74 17.45 10.92 21.29
N ALA A 75 17.95 9.71 21.06
CA ALA A 75 18.99 9.10 21.89
C ALA A 75 20.35 9.83 21.77
N ALA A 76 20.73 10.25 20.56
CA ALA A 76 21.94 11.03 20.34
C ALA A 76 21.88 12.42 20.98
N ALA A 77 20.70 13.07 20.97
CA ALA A 77 20.50 14.37 21.61
C ALA A 77 20.57 14.29 23.15
N GLY A 78 20.04 13.22 23.76
CA GLY A 78 20.11 13.03 25.21
C GLY A 78 21.50 12.69 25.75
N ALA A 79 22.35 12.06 24.93
CA ALA A 79 23.74 11.77 25.30
C ALA A 79 24.64 13.01 25.30
N ALA A 80 24.38 13.98 24.42
CA ALA A 80 25.18 15.21 24.30
C ALA A 80 24.87 16.27 25.38
N ASP A 81 23.74 16.17 26.07
CA ASP A 81 23.34 17.11 27.14
C ASP A 81 23.86 16.68 28.53
N SER A 82 24.46 15.48 28.63
CA SER A 82 24.95 14.90 29.89
C SER A 82 26.45 15.11 30.14
N GLU A 83 27.13 15.93 29.34
CA GLU A 83 28.59 16.17 29.38
C GLU A 83 28.97 17.59 29.82
#